data_AF-A0A7C3N8M7-F1
#
_entry.id   AF-A0A7C3N8M7-F1
#
_cell.length_a   1.000
_cell.length_b   1.000
_cell.length_c   1.000
_cell.angle_alpha   90.00
_cell.angle_beta   90.00
_cell.angle_gamma   90.00
#
_symmetry.space_group_name_H-M   'P 1'
#
loop_
_entity.id
_entity.type
_entity.pdbx_description
1 polymer ?
#
loop_
_entity_poly.entity_id
_entity_poly.type
_entity_poly.pdbx_seq_one_letter_code
_entity_poly.pdbx_strand_id
1 'polypeptide(L)'
;FGYHRADEIRRQFLIPFWNAYNFFVTYAKLDEWTPNSKNLREIIAGSDNPLDRWIVARLNEVLAKTSVSLENYDAYTATLAIEGLLEDLTNWYVRRSRRRFWRSEHDADKEAAYATLYHVLTTLVKMLAPITPFVTEVMYQNLVRGVDSSAPESVHHCAWPETDPAAIDQALLAQMDLARRIASLGLGARGSANIKVRQPLARALVNVGQAESIPYRQLSEELTAIVVDELNVKSLEYVSRAGELVNYSVLPNLKLLGPKLGKLVPAVRKALEAVEPGELVARIQAGENVTLTVEGQEVELTPEELLVQTQPAEGLAVAADRVITVGIDVVITPELAAEGLAREIVRRVQNMRKDAGFDIADKITIYYQTEGELHHVFENWADYIKNETLATAIEHRLIPEAAFQRREKVDGLDVMLGVQQIGNI
;
A
#
# COMPACT_ATOMS: atom_id res chain seq x y z
N PHE A 1 14.69 10.01 26.48
CA PHE A 1 13.41 10.53 27.04
C PHE A 1 13.32 12.01 26.70
N GLY A 2 12.17 12.48 26.21
CA GLY A 2 12.00 13.89 25.81
C GLY A 2 10.72 14.11 25.01
N TYR A 3 10.22 15.35 24.99
CA TYR A 3 8.95 15.73 24.37
C TYR A 3 8.83 15.28 22.91
N HIS A 4 9.87 15.51 22.10
CA HIS A 4 9.85 15.13 20.69
C HIS A 4 9.66 13.63 20.45
N ARG A 5 10.33 12.78 21.25
CA ARG A 5 10.16 11.32 21.14
C ARG A 5 8.78 10.87 21.61
N ALA A 6 8.21 11.50 22.64
CA ALA A 6 6.86 11.19 23.09
C ALA A 6 5.80 11.63 22.05
N ASP A 7 5.99 12.80 21.43
CA ASP A 7 5.11 13.27 20.37
C ASP A 7 5.20 12.38 19.12
N GLU A 8 6.39 11.89 18.78
CA GLU A 8 6.60 10.94 17.69
C GLU A 8 5.77 9.65 17.90
N ILE A 9 5.87 9.02 19.07
CA ILE A 9 5.05 7.84 19.43
C ILE A 9 3.56 8.17 19.40
N ARG A 10 3.16 9.34 19.91
CA ARG A 10 1.74 9.77 19.84
C ARG A 10 1.25 9.83 18.39
N ARG A 11 2.06 10.36 17.47
CA ARG A 11 1.71 10.51 16.05
C ARG A 11 1.75 9.21 15.26
N GLN A 12 2.72 8.34 15.56
CA GLN A 12 2.94 7.09 14.83
C GLN A 12 2.06 5.95 15.36
N PHE A 13 1.68 5.98 16.64
CA PHE A 13 0.92 4.89 17.27
C PHE A 13 -0.48 5.32 17.73
N LEU A 14 -0.59 6.24 18.70
CA LEU A 14 -1.87 6.54 19.35
C LEU A 14 -2.89 7.18 18.39
N ILE A 15 -2.45 8.14 17.55
CA ILE A 15 -3.33 8.81 16.59
C ILE A 15 -3.86 7.81 15.53
N PRO A 16 -3.03 6.99 14.87
CA PRO A 16 -3.51 5.96 13.94
C PRO A 16 -4.47 4.95 14.57
N PHE A 17 -4.17 4.48 15.79
CA PHE A 17 -5.06 3.57 16.51
C PHE A 17 -6.43 4.20 16.80
N TRP A 18 -6.43 5.42 17.32
CA TRP A 18 -7.66 6.18 17.59
C TRP A 18 -8.45 6.48 16.30
N ASN A 19 -7.75 6.75 15.20
CA ASN A 19 -8.38 6.98 13.89
C ASN A 19 -9.03 5.72 13.33
N ALA A 20 -8.40 4.54 13.47
CA ALA A 20 -9.01 3.27 13.08
C ALA A 20 -10.28 2.96 13.89
N TYR A 21 -10.24 3.24 15.20
CA TYR A 21 -11.40 3.16 16.08
C TYR A 21 -12.53 4.11 15.68
N ASN A 22 -12.23 5.40 15.47
CA ASN A 22 -13.23 6.38 15.05
C ASN A 22 -13.82 6.05 13.68
N PHE A 23 -12.97 5.58 12.75
CA PHE A 23 -13.43 5.08 11.45
C PHE A 23 -14.50 4.00 11.66
N PHE A 24 -14.18 2.94 12.41
CA PHE A 24 -15.12 1.86 12.68
C PHE A 24 -16.42 2.37 13.32
N VAL A 25 -16.34 3.14 14.41
CA VAL A 25 -17.54 3.64 15.12
C VAL A 25 -18.41 4.54 14.23
N THR A 26 -17.79 5.37 13.38
CA THR A 26 -18.53 6.27 12.49
C THR A 26 -19.37 5.48 11.49
N TYR A 27 -18.75 4.52 10.78
CA TYR A 27 -19.46 3.74 9.77
C TYR A 27 -20.45 2.75 10.40
N ALA A 28 -20.06 2.07 11.49
CA ALA A 28 -20.98 1.17 12.19
C ALA A 28 -22.25 1.89 12.67
N LYS A 29 -22.15 3.15 13.12
CA LYS A 29 -23.33 3.96 13.48
C LYS A 29 -24.17 4.37 12.28
N LEU A 30 -23.53 4.78 11.18
CA LEU A 30 -24.23 5.17 9.94
C LEU A 30 -25.04 3.99 9.37
N ASP A 31 -24.50 2.79 9.50
CA ASP A 31 -25.10 1.55 9.02
C ASP A 31 -25.94 0.82 10.08
N GLU A 32 -26.12 1.40 11.27
CA GLU A 32 -26.81 0.77 12.42
C GLU A 32 -26.29 -0.63 12.76
N TRP A 33 -25.01 -0.89 12.47
CA TRP A 33 -24.38 -2.20 12.68
C TRP A 33 -24.10 -2.45 14.16
N THR A 34 -24.38 -3.68 14.62
CA THR A 34 -24.03 -4.13 15.97
C THR A 34 -23.44 -5.54 15.92
N PRO A 35 -22.42 -5.86 16.73
CA PRO A 35 -21.78 -7.16 16.72
C PRO A 35 -22.72 -8.23 17.29
N ASN A 36 -23.12 -9.20 16.47
CA ASN A 36 -23.83 -10.38 16.95
C ASN A 36 -22.82 -11.44 17.43
N SER A 37 -22.62 -11.50 18.75
CA SER A 37 -21.63 -12.40 19.37
C SER A 37 -21.82 -13.88 19.05
N LYS A 38 -23.03 -14.32 18.68
CA LYS A 38 -23.31 -15.74 18.36
C LYS A 38 -22.75 -16.17 17.01
N ASN A 39 -22.73 -15.27 16.02
CA ASN A 39 -22.34 -15.61 14.64
C ASN A 39 -21.01 -14.96 14.23
N LEU A 40 -20.42 -14.09 15.08
CA LEU A 40 -19.22 -13.32 14.75
C LEU A 40 -18.06 -14.20 14.25
N ARG A 41 -17.81 -15.34 14.91
CA ARG A 41 -16.74 -16.28 14.51
C ARG A 41 -17.01 -16.92 13.16
N GLU A 42 -18.26 -17.30 12.89
CA GLU A 42 -18.67 -17.93 11.63
C GLU A 42 -18.56 -16.93 10.47
N ILE A 43 -18.96 -15.68 10.69
CA ILE A 43 -18.84 -14.59 9.70
C ILE A 43 -17.37 -14.35 9.34
N ILE A 44 -16.49 -14.26 10.35
CA ILE A 44 -15.06 -14.03 10.13
C ILE A 44 -14.43 -15.23 9.40
N ALA A 45 -14.72 -16.45 9.84
CA ALA A 45 -14.18 -17.66 9.24
C ALA A 45 -14.71 -17.91 7.81
N GLY A 46 -15.92 -17.43 7.51
CA GLY A 46 -16.56 -17.52 6.20
C GLY A 46 -16.22 -16.36 5.25
N SER A 47 -15.35 -15.42 5.63
CA SER A 47 -14.94 -14.34 4.72
C SER A 47 -14.01 -14.87 3.63
N ASP A 48 -14.44 -14.72 2.38
CA ASP A 48 -13.62 -15.00 1.20
C ASP A 48 -12.64 -13.87 0.89
N ASN A 49 -12.70 -12.73 1.60
CA ASN A 49 -11.84 -11.60 1.32
C ASN A 49 -10.40 -11.85 1.81
N PRO A 50 -9.38 -11.77 0.94
CA PRO A 50 -7.99 -12.04 1.32
C PRO A 50 -7.48 -11.09 2.40
N LEU A 51 -7.97 -9.85 2.46
CA LEU A 51 -7.54 -8.88 3.47
C LEU A 51 -8.11 -9.20 4.86
N ASP A 52 -9.33 -9.73 4.94
CA ASP A 52 -9.94 -10.17 6.20
C ASP A 52 -9.20 -11.37 6.77
N ARG A 53 -9.02 -12.40 5.93
CA ARG A 53 -8.25 -13.59 6.28
C ARG A 53 -6.83 -13.23 6.72
N TRP A 54 -6.17 -12.34 5.97
CA TRP A 54 -4.82 -11.89 6.28
C TRP A 54 -4.73 -11.16 7.61
N ILE A 55 -5.60 -10.17 7.88
CA ILE A 55 -5.49 -9.39 9.12
C ILE A 55 -5.80 -10.25 10.36
N VAL A 56 -6.67 -11.26 10.24
CA VAL A 56 -6.96 -12.22 11.31
C VAL A 56 -5.79 -13.17 11.53
N ALA A 57 -5.18 -13.69 10.47
CA ALA A 57 -3.96 -14.50 10.59
C ALA A 57 -2.83 -13.70 11.23
N ARG A 58 -2.67 -12.43 10.82
CA ARG A 58 -1.66 -11.50 11.33
C ARG A 58 -1.89 -11.12 12.79
N LEU A 59 -3.15 -10.91 13.19
CA LEU A 59 -3.54 -10.70 14.59
C LEU A 59 -3.11 -11.87 15.47
N ASN A 60 -3.40 -13.11 15.04
CA ASN A 60 -3.05 -14.31 15.80
C ASN A 60 -1.54 -14.55 15.87
N GLU A 61 -0.80 -14.33 14.79
CA GLU A 61 0.67 -14.38 14.79
C GLU A 61 1.28 -13.39 15.80
N VAL A 62 0.79 -12.15 15.80
CA VAL A 62 1.28 -11.10 16.70
C VAL A 62 0.83 -11.34 18.14
N LEU A 63 -0.38 -11.84 18.35
CA LEU A 63 -0.87 -12.22 19.68
C LEU A 63 -0.01 -13.33 20.29
N ALA A 64 0.32 -14.37 19.52
CA ALA A 64 1.19 -15.45 19.97
C ALA A 64 2.57 -14.91 20.38
N LYS A 65 3.19 -14.09 19.52
CA LYS A 65 4.49 -13.47 19.79
C LYS A 65 4.46 -12.55 21.02
N THR A 66 3.42 -11.72 21.12
CA THR A 66 3.24 -10.78 22.25
C THR A 66 3.10 -11.54 23.56
N SER A 67 2.31 -12.62 23.58
CA SER A 67 2.08 -13.43 24.78
C SER A 67 3.39 -14.03 25.29
N VAL A 68 4.16 -14.68 24.40
CA VAL A 68 5.49 -15.23 24.74
C VAL A 68 6.46 -14.14 25.21
N SER A 69 6.49 -12.99 24.54
CA SER A 69 7.36 -11.88 24.94
C SER A 69 7.01 -11.36 26.34
N LEU A 70 5.73 -11.16 26.64
CA LEU A 70 5.30 -10.66 27.96
C LEU A 70 5.51 -11.70 29.07
N GLU A 71 5.32 -12.99 28.81
CA GLU A 71 5.67 -14.08 29.75
C GLU A 71 7.16 -14.08 30.10
N ASN A 72 8.01 -13.68 29.15
CA ASN A 72 9.45 -13.55 29.33
C ASN A 72 9.91 -12.16 29.78
N TYR A 73 8.98 -11.28 30.22
CA TYR A 73 9.26 -9.90 30.62
C TYR A 73 9.92 -9.03 29.54
N ASP A 74 9.80 -9.42 28.26
CA ASP A 74 10.29 -8.66 27.11
C ASP A 74 9.18 -7.74 26.55
N ALA A 75 8.93 -6.65 27.29
CA ALA A 75 7.95 -5.65 26.88
C ALA A 75 8.34 -4.93 25.57
N TYR A 76 9.63 -4.87 25.23
CA TYR A 76 10.12 -4.18 24.04
C TYR A 76 9.77 -4.95 22.75
N THR A 77 10.04 -6.25 22.73
CA THR A 77 9.66 -7.07 21.56
C THR A 77 8.14 -7.17 21.41
N ALA A 78 7.40 -7.21 22.53
CA ALA A 78 5.94 -7.18 22.52
C ALA A 78 5.40 -5.90 21.88
N THR A 79 5.89 -4.72 22.30
CA THR A 79 5.41 -3.44 21.75
C THR A 79 5.77 -3.26 20.28
N LEU A 80 6.97 -3.66 19.85
CA LEU A 80 7.36 -3.63 18.43
C LEU A 80 6.49 -4.53 17.56
N ALA A 81 6.10 -5.71 18.06
CA ALA A 81 5.22 -6.61 17.33
C ALA A 81 3.82 -6.01 17.15
N ILE A 82 3.26 -5.39 18.20
CA ILE A 82 1.96 -4.70 18.14
C ILE A 82 2.02 -3.46 17.24
N GLU A 83 3.11 -2.70 17.27
CA GLU A 83 3.31 -1.54 16.39
C GLU A 83 3.24 -1.95 14.92
N GLY A 84 3.91 -3.04 14.54
CA GLY A 84 3.81 -3.59 13.18
C GLY A 84 2.40 -4.02 12.80
N LEU A 85 1.65 -4.65 13.71
CA LEU A 85 0.24 -5.01 13.47
C LEU A 85 -0.64 -3.77 13.27
N LEU A 86 -0.40 -2.70 14.03
CA LEU A 86 -1.15 -1.46 13.89
C LEU A 86 -0.87 -0.78 12.55
N GLU A 87 0.38 -0.81 12.08
CA GLU A 87 0.74 -0.36 10.74
C GLU A 87 0.01 -1.16 9.66
N ASP A 88 -0.01 -2.49 9.79
CA ASP A 88 -0.73 -3.40 8.90
C ASP A 88 -2.24 -3.11 8.88
N LEU A 89 -2.83 -2.92 10.07
CA LEU A 89 -4.24 -2.59 10.22
C LEU A 89 -4.59 -1.26 9.54
N THR A 90 -3.79 -0.22 9.77
CA THR A 90 -4.15 1.15 9.34
C THR A 90 -3.79 1.42 7.88
N ASN A 91 -2.58 1.03 7.46
CA ASN A 91 -2.03 1.35 6.14
C ASN A 91 -2.38 0.33 5.07
N TRP A 92 -2.78 -0.89 5.44
CA TRP A 92 -3.21 -1.90 4.48
C TRP A 92 -4.67 -2.23 4.67
N TYR A 93 -5.06 -2.86 5.78
CA TYR A 93 -6.42 -3.37 5.94
C TYR A 93 -7.48 -2.26 5.86
N VAL A 94 -7.47 -1.29 6.79
CA VAL A 94 -8.49 -0.22 6.85
C VAL A 94 -8.46 0.61 5.57
N ARG A 95 -7.27 1.02 5.09
CA ARG A 95 -7.15 1.86 3.88
C ARG A 95 -7.74 1.18 2.65
N ARG A 96 -7.46 -0.11 2.44
CA ARG A 96 -7.93 -0.89 1.28
C ARG A 96 -9.39 -1.30 1.42
N SER A 97 -9.88 -1.51 2.64
CA SER A 97 -11.26 -1.93 2.89
C SER A 97 -12.26 -0.78 2.96
N ARG A 98 -11.86 0.50 2.92
CA ARG A 98 -12.77 1.66 3.04
C ARG A 98 -14.01 1.59 2.13
N ARG A 99 -13.82 1.18 0.88
CA ARG A 99 -14.91 1.05 -0.10
C ARG A 99 -15.99 0.06 0.35
N ARG A 100 -15.62 -1.00 1.08
CA ARG A 100 -16.55 -2.01 1.61
C ARG A 100 -17.49 -1.41 2.67
N PHE A 101 -16.98 -0.47 3.47
CA PHE A 101 -17.77 0.26 4.45
C PHE A 101 -18.66 1.37 3.84
N TRP A 102 -18.38 1.81 2.61
CA TRP A 102 -19.12 2.91 1.94
C TRP A 102 -20.31 2.45 1.10
N ARG A 103 -20.34 1.19 0.67
CA ARG A 103 -21.43 0.68 -0.17
C ARG A 103 -22.76 0.82 0.57
N SER A 104 -23.78 1.30 -0.14
CA SER A 104 -25.13 1.42 0.42
C SER A 104 -25.80 0.07 0.68
N GLU A 105 -25.34 -0.98 0.01
CA GLU A 105 -25.88 -2.33 0.18
C GLU A 105 -25.25 -3.02 1.40
N HIS A 106 -26.10 -3.55 2.27
CA HIS A 106 -25.68 -4.47 3.34
C HIS A 106 -25.51 -5.87 2.75
N ASP A 107 -24.39 -6.10 2.08
CA ASP A 107 -24.00 -7.41 1.58
C ASP A 107 -23.17 -8.20 2.59
N ALA A 108 -22.97 -9.50 2.32
CA ALA A 108 -22.20 -10.37 3.19
C ALA A 108 -20.72 -9.93 3.31
N ASP A 109 -20.18 -9.27 2.28
CA ASP A 109 -18.80 -8.76 2.28
C ASP A 109 -18.65 -7.57 3.26
N LYS A 110 -19.62 -6.65 3.29
CA LYS A 110 -19.66 -5.54 4.24
C LYS A 110 -19.82 -6.03 5.68
N GLU A 111 -20.69 -7.02 5.90
CA GLU A 111 -20.84 -7.65 7.22
C GLU A 111 -19.53 -8.31 7.69
N ALA A 112 -18.85 -9.05 6.80
CA ALA A 112 -17.54 -9.65 7.09
C ALA A 112 -16.48 -8.60 7.42
N ALA A 113 -16.47 -7.46 6.71
CA ALA A 113 -15.55 -6.35 6.97
C ALA A 113 -15.74 -5.75 8.37
N TYR A 114 -17.00 -5.54 8.78
CA TYR A 114 -17.34 -5.04 10.12
C TYR A 114 -16.99 -6.04 11.20
N ALA A 115 -17.41 -7.29 11.05
CA ALA A 115 -17.11 -8.37 11.99
C ALA A 115 -15.60 -8.52 12.22
N THR A 116 -14.83 -8.51 11.13
CA THR A 116 -13.37 -8.63 11.17
C THR A 116 -12.73 -7.42 11.86
N LEU A 117 -13.09 -6.18 11.47
CA LEU A 117 -12.51 -4.98 12.08
C LEU A 117 -12.86 -4.87 13.57
N TYR A 118 -14.10 -5.20 13.95
CA TYR A 118 -14.53 -5.25 15.34
C TYR A 118 -13.71 -6.27 16.15
N HIS A 119 -13.51 -7.48 15.61
CA HIS A 119 -12.72 -8.51 16.25
C HIS A 119 -11.26 -8.09 16.45
N VAL A 120 -10.63 -7.50 15.43
CA VAL A 120 -9.26 -6.99 15.52
C VAL A 120 -9.15 -5.87 16.56
N LEU A 121 -10.04 -4.88 16.53
CA LEU A 121 -10.01 -3.77 17.48
C LEU A 121 -10.22 -4.21 18.93
N THR A 122 -11.21 -5.08 19.18
CA THR A 122 -11.49 -5.56 20.54
C THR A 122 -10.38 -6.45 21.10
N THR A 123 -9.70 -7.21 20.24
CA THR A 123 -8.53 -8.01 20.62
C THR A 123 -7.32 -7.12 20.90
N LEU A 124 -7.04 -6.13 20.04
CA LEU A 124 -6.00 -5.12 20.25
C LEU A 124 -6.21 -4.34 21.53
N VAL A 125 -7.45 -3.95 21.85
CA VAL A 125 -7.80 -3.27 23.10
C VAL A 125 -7.39 -4.09 24.32
N LYS A 126 -7.62 -5.41 24.31
CA LYS A 126 -7.17 -6.30 25.39
C LYS A 126 -5.65 -6.45 25.43
N MET A 127 -5.01 -6.64 24.28
CA MET A 127 -3.53 -6.76 24.19
C MET A 127 -2.80 -5.50 24.68
N LEU A 128 -3.36 -4.32 24.38
CA LEU A 128 -2.79 -3.03 24.74
C LEU A 128 -3.15 -2.57 26.15
N ALA A 129 -4.09 -3.23 26.84
CA ALA A 129 -4.54 -2.83 28.17
C ALA A 129 -3.39 -2.71 29.19
N PRO A 130 -2.41 -3.63 29.25
CA PRO A 130 -1.26 -3.49 30.16
C PRO A 130 -0.29 -2.36 29.81
N ILE A 131 -0.37 -1.81 28.58
CA ILE A 131 0.61 -0.84 28.02
C ILE A 131 0.02 0.58 27.94
N THR A 132 -1.24 0.70 27.51
CA THR A 132 -1.97 1.96 27.32
C THR A 132 -3.36 1.91 27.98
N PRO A 133 -3.41 1.79 29.32
CA PRO A 133 -4.63 1.43 30.05
C PRO A 133 -5.79 2.41 29.84
N PHE A 134 -5.53 3.71 29.86
CA PHE A 134 -6.60 4.71 29.75
C PHE A 134 -7.24 4.76 28.36
N VAL A 135 -6.45 4.64 27.30
CA VAL A 135 -6.97 4.70 25.91
C VAL A 135 -7.79 3.45 25.61
N THR A 136 -7.26 2.28 25.99
CA THR A 136 -7.93 0.99 25.81
C THR A 136 -9.20 0.88 26.64
N GLU A 137 -9.22 1.41 27.86
CA GLU A 137 -10.43 1.46 28.69
C GLU A 137 -11.54 2.28 28.03
N VAL A 138 -11.23 3.48 27.52
CA VAL A 138 -12.21 4.32 26.81
C VAL A 138 -12.78 3.59 25.58
N MET A 139 -11.92 2.93 24.81
CA MET A 139 -12.35 2.15 23.64
C MET A 139 -13.20 0.94 24.05
N TYR A 140 -12.83 0.24 25.12
CA TYR A 140 -13.56 -0.92 25.64
C TYR A 140 -14.97 -0.53 26.12
N GLN A 141 -15.09 0.58 26.87
CA GLN A 141 -16.37 1.08 27.32
C GLN A 141 -17.32 1.37 26.17
N ASN A 142 -16.80 1.84 25.04
CA ASN A 142 -17.60 2.09 23.84
C ASN A 142 -17.91 0.81 23.05
N LEU A 143 -16.87 0.09 22.62
CA LEU A 143 -16.99 -1.03 21.68
C LEU A 143 -17.66 -2.25 22.30
N VAL A 144 -17.38 -2.54 23.57
CA VAL A 144 -17.83 -3.76 24.24
C VAL A 144 -19.00 -3.44 25.17
N ARG A 145 -18.79 -2.59 26.18
CA ARG A 145 -19.83 -2.28 27.18
C ARG A 145 -21.00 -1.47 26.60
N GLY A 146 -20.74 -0.66 25.58
CA GLY A 146 -21.78 0.07 24.85
C GLY A 146 -22.71 -0.84 24.05
N VAL A 147 -22.28 -2.07 23.75
CA VAL A 147 -23.11 -3.09 23.05
C VAL A 147 -23.65 -4.12 24.04
N ASP A 148 -22.81 -4.61 24.95
CA ASP A 148 -23.13 -5.63 25.94
C ASP A 148 -22.87 -5.11 27.35
N SER A 149 -23.92 -4.66 28.01
CA SER A 149 -23.87 -4.18 29.39
C SER A 149 -23.63 -5.28 30.43
N SER A 150 -23.56 -6.55 30.02
CA SER A 150 -23.22 -7.69 30.89
C SER A 150 -21.73 -8.08 30.82
N ALA A 151 -20.98 -7.55 29.84
CA ALA A 151 -19.54 -7.74 29.74
C ALA A 151 -18.80 -7.19 30.97
N PRO A 152 -17.58 -7.66 31.29
CA PRO A 152 -16.80 -7.18 32.44
C PRO A 152 -16.74 -5.64 32.51
N GLU A 153 -16.82 -5.06 33.71
CA GLU A 153 -16.96 -3.61 33.86
C GLU A 153 -15.78 -2.78 33.30
N SER A 154 -14.61 -3.39 33.15
CA SER A 154 -13.39 -2.75 32.62
C SER A 154 -12.62 -3.75 31.76
N VAL A 155 -11.83 -3.26 30.80
CA VAL A 155 -10.90 -4.10 30.03
C VAL A 155 -9.93 -4.84 30.94
N HIS A 156 -9.58 -4.25 32.09
CA HIS A 156 -8.67 -4.83 33.07
C HIS A 156 -9.30 -5.96 33.89
N HIS A 157 -10.61 -6.20 33.74
CA HIS A 157 -11.30 -7.37 34.30
C HIS A 157 -11.47 -8.50 33.26
N CYS A 158 -11.01 -8.30 32.03
CA CYS A 158 -11.03 -9.32 31.00
C CYS A 158 -9.86 -10.30 31.13
N ALA A 159 -10.08 -11.55 30.71
CA ALA A 159 -8.98 -12.47 30.45
C ALA A 159 -8.12 -11.96 29.29
N TRP A 160 -6.83 -12.33 29.31
CA TRP A 160 -5.94 -12.14 28.17
C TRP A 160 -6.49 -12.90 26.94
N PRO A 161 -6.46 -12.32 25.73
CA PRO A 161 -6.98 -12.99 24.55
C PRO A 161 -6.17 -14.24 24.20
N GLU A 162 -6.87 -15.30 23.80
CA GLU A 162 -6.25 -16.56 23.39
C GLU A 162 -5.94 -16.55 21.90
N THR A 163 -4.79 -17.13 21.52
CA THR A 163 -4.43 -17.34 20.13
C THR A 163 -5.25 -18.49 19.57
N ASP A 164 -5.77 -18.33 18.35
CA ASP A 164 -6.30 -19.42 17.53
C ASP A 164 -5.24 -19.86 16.51
N PRO A 165 -4.53 -20.98 16.74
CA PRO A 165 -3.51 -21.45 15.82
C PRO A 165 -4.06 -21.84 14.45
N ALA A 166 -5.34 -22.23 14.36
CA ALA A 166 -5.97 -22.61 13.09
C ALA A 166 -6.22 -21.40 12.18
N ALA A 167 -6.33 -20.20 12.75
CA ALA A 167 -6.46 -18.95 12.02
C ALA A 167 -5.12 -18.45 11.44
N ILE A 168 -3.97 -19.04 11.82
CA ILE A 168 -2.65 -18.62 11.34
C ILE A 168 -2.35 -19.28 9.99
N ASP A 169 -2.68 -18.58 8.90
CA ASP A 169 -2.32 -18.97 7.54
C ASP A 169 -0.92 -18.47 7.16
N GLN A 170 0.10 -19.30 7.41
CA GLN A 170 1.50 -18.98 7.12
C GLN A 170 1.77 -18.68 5.64
N ALA A 171 1.03 -19.34 4.74
CA ALA A 171 1.17 -19.13 3.31
C ALA A 171 0.67 -17.73 2.92
N LEU A 172 -0.52 -17.36 3.41
CA LEU A 172 -1.10 -16.04 3.18
C LEU A 172 -0.24 -14.92 3.79
N LEU A 173 0.29 -15.12 5.01
CA LEU A 173 1.17 -14.15 5.65
C LEU A 173 2.42 -13.86 4.81
N ALA A 174 3.09 -14.91 4.33
CA ALA A 174 4.29 -14.78 3.50
C ALA A 174 4.00 -14.20 2.11
N GLN A 175 2.86 -14.54 1.48
CA GLN A 175 2.48 -13.91 0.21
C GLN A 175 2.11 -12.43 0.40
N MET A 176 1.43 -12.07 1.49
CA MET A 176 1.14 -10.67 1.79
C MET A 176 2.40 -9.87 2.10
N ASP A 177 3.40 -10.44 2.76
CA ASP A 177 4.70 -9.77 2.90
C ASP A 177 5.33 -9.46 1.54
N LEU A 178 5.35 -10.44 0.64
CA LEU A 178 5.83 -10.26 -0.73
C LEU A 178 5.04 -9.18 -1.48
N ALA A 179 3.71 -9.21 -1.40
CA ALA A 179 2.83 -8.24 -2.05
C ALA A 179 3.12 -6.81 -1.59
N ARG A 180 3.29 -6.61 -0.28
CA ARG A 180 3.59 -5.29 0.31
C ARG A 180 4.97 -4.79 -0.10
N ARG A 181 5.97 -5.67 -0.19
CA ARG A 181 7.31 -5.31 -0.68
C ARG A 181 7.30 -4.93 -2.15
N ILE A 182 6.60 -5.68 -3.00
CA ILE A 182 6.42 -5.34 -4.42
C ILE A 182 5.74 -3.97 -4.56
N ALA A 183 4.65 -3.73 -3.82
CA ALA A 183 3.96 -2.46 -3.84
C ALA A 183 4.86 -1.29 -3.39
N SER A 184 5.61 -1.46 -2.30
CA SER A 184 6.54 -0.44 -1.79
C SER A 184 7.63 -0.09 -2.82
N LEU A 185 8.26 -1.12 -3.43
CA LEU A 185 9.27 -0.93 -4.47
C LEU A 185 8.67 -0.26 -5.72
N GLY A 186 7.50 -0.72 -6.19
CA GLY A 186 6.84 -0.13 -7.34
C GLY A 186 6.43 1.33 -7.11
N LEU A 187 5.92 1.68 -5.93
CA LEU A 187 5.64 3.07 -5.55
C LEU A 187 6.93 3.91 -5.49
N GLY A 188 8.03 3.34 -5.00
CA GLY A 188 9.35 3.96 -5.00
C GLY A 188 9.87 4.24 -6.41
N ALA A 189 9.79 3.25 -7.31
CA ALA A 189 10.17 3.37 -8.72
C ALA A 189 9.34 4.43 -9.44
N ARG A 190 8.04 4.45 -9.19
CA ARG A 190 7.13 5.46 -9.73
C ARG A 190 7.45 6.86 -9.19
N GLY A 191 7.78 6.97 -7.91
CA GLY A 191 8.19 8.20 -7.26
C GLY A 191 9.49 8.77 -7.84
N SER A 192 10.48 7.92 -8.16
CA SER A 192 11.74 8.36 -8.79
C SER A 192 11.54 8.88 -10.21
N ALA A 193 10.51 8.40 -10.93
CA ALA A 193 10.05 8.96 -12.20
C ALA A 193 9.14 10.18 -12.07
N ASN A 194 8.85 10.63 -10.85
CA ASN A 194 7.96 11.76 -10.54
C ASN A 194 6.53 11.60 -11.09
N ILE A 195 6.03 10.37 -11.19
CA ILE A 195 4.66 10.06 -11.66
C ILE A 195 3.74 9.93 -10.45
N LYS A 196 2.64 10.69 -10.41
CA LYS A 196 1.67 10.66 -9.29
C LYS A 196 0.90 9.34 -9.30
N VAL A 197 0.66 8.72 -8.14
CA VAL A 197 -0.16 7.48 -7.96
C VAL A 197 -1.52 7.50 -8.67
N ARG A 198 -2.13 8.66 -8.91
CA ARG A 198 -3.40 8.76 -9.63
C ARG A 198 -3.30 8.58 -11.15
N GLN A 199 -2.12 8.72 -11.77
CA GLN A 199 -1.90 8.50 -13.20
C GLN A 199 -1.79 6.99 -13.49
N PRO A 200 -2.82 6.31 -14.01
CA PRO A 200 -2.71 4.88 -14.30
C PRO A 200 -1.57 4.61 -15.28
N LEU A 201 -0.91 3.47 -15.11
CA LEU A 201 0.16 3.00 -15.99
C LEU A 201 -0.19 1.64 -16.58
N ALA A 202 0.46 1.27 -17.67
CA ALA A 202 0.17 0.03 -18.37
C ALA A 202 0.44 -1.19 -17.48
N ARG A 203 1.66 -1.29 -16.95
CA ARG A 203 2.09 -2.50 -16.24
C ARG A 203 3.19 -2.24 -15.23
N ALA A 204 3.29 -3.17 -14.28
CA ALA A 204 4.46 -3.36 -13.45
C ALA A 204 5.10 -4.71 -13.80
N LEU A 205 6.42 -4.74 -13.88
CA LEU A 205 7.22 -5.93 -14.12
C LEU A 205 7.96 -6.30 -12.84
N VAL A 206 7.92 -7.56 -12.43
CA VAL A 206 8.49 -8.02 -11.18
C VAL A 206 9.45 -9.16 -11.41
N ASN A 207 10.67 -9.01 -10.91
CA ASN A 207 11.56 -10.14 -10.68
C ASN A 207 11.63 -10.41 -9.18
N VAL A 208 11.30 -11.63 -8.78
CA VAL A 208 11.59 -12.13 -7.44
C VAL A 208 12.83 -13.00 -7.56
N GLY A 209 13.88 -12.69 -6.82
CA GLY A 209 15.14 -13.45 -6.73
C GLY A 209 14.99 -14.68 -5.84
N GLN A 210 15.94 -15.62 -5.93
CA GLN A 210 15.90 -16.81 -5.08
C GLN A 210 16.45 -16.46 -3.70
N ALA A 211 15.64 -16.66 -2.66
CA ALA A 211 16.07 -16.53 -1.27
C ALA A 211 15.21 -17.42 -0.39
N GLU A 212 15.80 -18.09 0.60
CA GLU A 212 15.05 -18.91 1.57
C GLU A 212 13.98 -18.10 2.31
N SER A 213 14.21 -16.79 2.49
CA SER A 213 13.27 -15.87 3.14
C SER A 213 12.05 -15.50 2.29
N ILE A 214 12.02 -15.83 1.00
CA ILE A 214 10.88 -15.58 0.11
C ILE A 214 10.47 -16.89 -0.58
N PRO A 215 9.54 -17.65 0.03
CA PRO A 215 9.15 -18.97 -0.50
C PRO A 215 8.33 -18.87 -1.80
N TYR A 216 7.80 -17.69 -2.12
CA TYR A 216 6.93 -17.48 -3.29
C TYR A 216 7.62 -16.69 -4.38
N ARG A 217 7.43 -17.14 -5.62
CA ARG A 217 7.94 -16.47 -6.83
C ARG A 217 6.89 -15.58 -7.51
N GLN A 218 5.63 -15.86 -7.22
CA GLN A 218 4.45 -15.18 -7.74
C GLN A 218 3.42 -15.09 -6.63
N LEU A 219 2.56 -14.07 -6.71
CA LEU A 219 1.42 -13.91 -5.83
C LEU A 219 0.25 -14.74 -6.33
N SER A 220 -0.69 -15.07 -5.44
CA SER A 220 -2.01 -15.53 -5.87
C SER A 220 -2.71 -14.45 -6.72
N GLU A 221 -3.73 -14.85 -7.47
CA GLU A 221 -4.51 -13.93 -8.31
C GLU A 221 -5.14 -12.79 -7.49
N GLU A 222 -5.72 -13.13 -6.34
CA GLU A 222 -6.33 -12.18 -5.40
C GLU A 222 -5.32 -11.14 -4.88
N LEU A 223 -4.11 -11.58 -4.51
CA LEU A 223 -3.07 -10.68 -4.03
C LEU A 223 -2.41 -9.89 -5.16
N THR A 224 -2.36 -10.46 -6.36
CA THR A 224 -1.96 -9.75 -7.58
C THR A 224 -2.88 -8.58 -7.84
N ALA A 225 -4.20 -8.78 -7.77
CA ALA A 225 -5.17 -7.70 -7.92
C ALA A 225 -4.95 -6.58 -6.88
N ILE A 226 -4.63 -6.94 -5.64
CA ILE A 226 -4.30 -5.96 -4.59
C ILE A 226 -3.10 -5.10 -5.00
N VAL A 227 -2.02 -5.72 -5.48
CA VAL A 227 -0.79 -5.02 -5.89
C VAL A 227 -1.03 -4.16 -7.14
N VAL A 228 -1.78 -4.67 -8.12
CA VAL A 228 -2.15 -3.94 -9.35
C VAL A 228 -2.90 -2.64 -9.00
N ASP A 229 -3.90 -2.73 -8.13
CA ASP A 229 -4.63 -1.57 -7.63
C ASP A 229 -3.73 -0.59 -6.86
N GLU A 230 -2.82 -1.13 -6.03
CA GLU A 230 -1.95 -0.32 -5.17
C GLU A 230 -0.96 0.51 -5.99
N LEU A 231 -0.41 -0.09 -7.04
CA LEU A 231 0.48 0.56 -7.99
C LEU A 231 -0.26 1.42 -9.02
N ASN A 232 -1.59 1.23 -9.13
CA ASN A 232 -2.44 1.80 -10.17
C ASN A 232 -1.89 1.49 -11.58
N VAL A 233 -1.62 0.20 -11.82
CA VAL A 233 -1.23 -0.35 -13.12
C VAL A 233 -2.37 -1.18 -13.71
N LYS A 234 -2.33 -1.56 -15.00
CA LYS A 234 -3.34 -2.46 -15.59
C LYS A 234 -2.98 -3.94 -15.44
N SER A 235 -1.69 -4.27 -15.40
CA SER A 235 -1.21 -5.64 -15.19
C SER A 235 0.04 -5.69 -14.31
N LEU A 236 0.25 -6.85 -13.69
CA LEU A 236 1.49 -7.24 -13.03
C LEU A 236 2.07 -8.44 -13.80
N GLU A 237 3.28 -8.28 -14.32
CA GLU A 237 3.95 -9.30 -15.14
C GLU A 237 5.23 -9.75 -14.44
N TYR A 238 5.51 -11.06 -14.45
CA TYR A 238 6.71 -11.60 -13.84
C TYR A 238 7.78 -11.86 -14.90
N VAL A 239 8.99 -11.38 -14.66
CA VAL A 239 10.15 -11.61 -15.52
C VAL A 239 11.10 -12.62 -14.90
N SER A 240 11.80 -13.36 -15.76
CA SER A 240 12.66 -14.47 -15.31
C SER A 240 13.96 -13.97 -14.69
N ARG A 241 14.52 -12.88 -15.20
CA ARG A 241 15.79 -12.28 -14.74
C ARG A 241 15.63 -10.79 -14.46
N ALA A 242 16.29 -10.32 -13.41
CA ALA A 242 16.33 -8.89 -13.09
C ALA A 242 16.90 -8.03 -14.24
N GLY A 243 17.82 -8.60 -15.04
CA GLY A 243 18.40 -7.94 -16.23
C GLY A 243 17.41 -7.65 -17.36
N GLU A 244 16.18 -8.18 -17.30
CA GLU A 244 15.11 -7.77 -18.22
C GLU A 244 14.53 -6.39 -17.84
N LEU A 245 14.79 -5.91 -16.62
CA LEU A 245 14.28 -4.64 -16.09
C LEU A 245 15.35 -3.55 -16.06
N VAL A 246 16.61 -3.94 -15.94
CA VAL A 246 17.75 -3.03 -15.81
C VAL A 246 18.81 -3.33 -16.84
N ASN A 247 19.34 -2.27 -17.43
CA ASN A 247 20.60 -2.31 -18.13
C ASN A 247 21.73 -2.31 -17.10
N TYR A 248 22.53 -3.37 -17.10
CA TYR A 248 23.73 -3.42 -16.27
C TYR A 248 24.90 -2.77 -17.01
N SER A 249 25.72 -2.01 -16.28
CA SER A 249 27.04 -1.61 -16.73
C SER A 249 28.05 -1.95 -15.64
N VAL A 250 29.10 -2.68 -16.00
CA VAL A 250 30.16 -3.06 -15.08
C VAL A 250 31.34 -2.12 -15.27
N LEU A 251 31.68 -1.39 -14.22
CA LEU A 251 32.78 -0.44 -14.21
C LEU A 251 33.94 -0.93 -13.33
N PRO A 252 35.19 -0.65 -13.67
CA PRO A 252 36.31 -0.99 -12.79
C PRO A 252 36.29 -0.12 -11.53
N ASN A 253 36.50 -0.74 -10.36
CA ASN A 253 36.70 -0.03 -9.10
C ASN A 253 38.09 0.63 -9.10
N LEU A 254 38.15 1.89 -9.53
CA LEU A 254 39.42 2.62 -9.73
C LEU A 254 40.26 2.72 -8.45
N LYS A 255 39.66 2.65 -7.25
CA LYS A 255 40.39 2.69 -5.98
C LYS A 255 41.24 1.45 -5.77
N LEU A 256 40.76 0.29 -6.21
CA LEU A 256 41.42 -1.00 -6.05
C LEU A 256 42.27 -1.36 -7.29
N LEU A 257 41.71 -1.13 -8.49
CA LEU A 257 42.36 -1.49 -9.75
C LEU A 257 43.40 -0.46 -10.23
N GLY A 258 43.32 0.79 -9.78
CA GLY A 258 44.30 1.82 -10.11
C GLY A 258 45.73 1.43 -9.73
N PRO A 259 45.99 1.06 -8.46
CA PRO A 259 47.30 0.57 -8.01
C PRO A 259 47.74 -0.76 -8.66
N LYS A 260 46.80 -1.68 -8.93
CA LYS A 260 47.08 -3.03 -9.44
C LYS A 260 47.41 -3.04 -10.95
N LEU A 261 46.64 -2.30 -11.75
CA LEU A 261 46.67 -2.39 -13.21
C LEU A 261 47.16 -1.11 -13.91
N GLY A 262 47.18 0.04 -13.22
CA GLY A 262 47.77 1.29 -13.69
C GLY A 262 47.35 1.66 -15.13
N LYS A 263 48.28 1.53 -16.08
CA LYS A 263 48.06 1.89 -17.50
C LYS A 263 47.05 1.00 -18.23
N LEU A 264 46.75 -0.20 -17.72
CA LEU A 264 45.80 -1.14 -18.32
C LEU A 264 44.34 -0.83 -17.96
N VAL A 265 44.07 0.05 -16.98
CA VAL A 265 42.72 0.39 -16.52
C VAL A 265 41.78 0.86 -17.65
N PRO A 266 42.20 1.73 -18.60
CA PRO A 266 41.35 2.11 -19.74
C PRO A 266 41.02 0.92 -20.65
N ALA A 267 41.96 0.01 -20.86
CA ALA A 267 41.77 -1.17 -21.69
C ALA A 267 40.82 -2.18 -21.00
N VAL A 268 40.93 -2.35 -19.68
CA VAL A 268 39.99 -3.16 -18.88
C VAL A 268 38.58 -2.57 -18.92
N ARG A 269 38.43 -1.25 -18.81
CA ARG A 269 37.13 -0.58 -18.94
C ARG A 269 36.49 -0.90 -20.30
N LYS A 270 37.26 -0.75 -21.38
CA LYS A 270 36.77 -1.04 -22.73
C LYS A 270 36.41 -2.51 -22.93
N ALA A 271 37.15 -3.42 -22.33
CA ALA A 271 36.82 -4.85 -22.35
C ALA A 271 35.52 -5.14 -21.58
N LEU A 272 35.32 -4.52 -20.40
CA LEU A 272 34.08 -4.64 -19.63
C LEU A 272 32.86 -4.10 -20.38
N GLU A 273 33.01 -2.99 -21.12
CA GLU A 273 31.94 -2.40 -21.96
C GLU A 273 31.59 -3.27 -23.18
N ALA A 274 32.49 -4.17 -23.61
CA ALA A 274 32.28 -5.04 -24.78
C ALA A 274 31.68 -6.41 -24.42
N VAL A 275 31.65 -6.77 -23.14
CA VAL A 275 31.06 -8.02 -22.64
C VAL A 275 29.57 -7.83 -22.41
N GLU A 276 28.77 -8.87 -22.72
CA GLU A 276 27.34 -8.88 -22.38
C GLU A 276 27.18 -8.76 -20.85
N PRO A 277 26.51 -7.71 -20.34
CA PRO A 277 26.51 -7.42 -18.91
C PRO A 277 25.77 -8.46 -18.05
N GLY A 278 24.76 -9.14 -18.59
CA GLY A 278 23.91 -10.08 -17.86
C GLY A 278 24.69 -11.27 -17.28
N GLU A 279 25.44 -12.00 -18.12
CA GLU A 279 26.27 -13.13 -17.65
C GLU A 279 27.37 -12.67 -16.69
N LEU A 280 27.99 -11.53 -16.98
CA LEU A 280 29.05 -10.96 -16.16
C LEU A 280 28.55 -10.59 -14.76
N VAL A 281 27.38 -9.95 -14.66
CA VAL A 281 26.77 -9.57 -13.38
C VAL A 281 26.35 -10.79 -12.56
N ALA A 282 25.81 -11.83 -13.20
CA ALA A 282 25.44 -13.07 -12.50
C ALA A 282 26.65 -13.71 -11.79
N ARG A 283 27.81 -13.76 -12.47
CA ARG A 283 29.07 -14.28 -11.89
C ARG A 283 29.57 -13.42 -10.74
N ILE A 284 29.56 -12.09 -10.89
CA ILE A 284 29.95 -11.15 -9.83
C ILE A 284 29.06 -11.33 -8.60
N GLN A 285 27.73 -11.46 -8.79
CA GLN A 285 26.77 -11.67 -7.70
C GLN A 285 26.91 -13.03 -7.03
N ALA A 286 27.36 -14.06 -7.76
CA ALA A 286 27.69 -15.38 -7.23
C ALA A 286 29.05 -15.41 -6.48
N GLY A 287 29.79 -14.29 -6.46
CA GLY A 287 31.10 -14.19 -5.82
C GLY A 287 32.24 -14.81 -6.65
N GLU A 288 32.02 -15.03 -7.94
CA GLU A 288 33.01 -15.61 -8.84
C GLU A 288 33.95 -14.54 -9.41
N ASN A 289 35.22 -14.91 -9.58
CA ASN A 289 36.19 -14.07 -10.29
C ASN A 289 35.88 -14.04 -11.80
N VAL A 290 36.21 -12.91 -12.43
CA VAL A 290 36.03 -12.68 -13.87
C VAL A 290 37.40 -12.53 -14.52
N THR A 291 37.66 -13.34 -15.54
CA THR A 291 38.88 -13.22 -16.35
C THR A 291 38.56 -12.49 -17.65
N LEU A 292 39.33 -11.43 -17.94
CA LEU A 292 39.23 -10.68 -19.20
C LEU A 292 40.56 -10.74 -19.94
N THR A 293 40.51 -10.92 -21.26
CA THR A 293 41.69 -10.76 -22.12
C THR A 293 41.80 -9.31 -22.56
N VAL A 294 42.84 -8.61 -22.12
CA VAL A 294 43.06 -7.19 -22.38
C VAL A 294 44.47 -7.00 -22.92
N GLU A 295 44.60 -6.43 -24.12
CA GLU A 295 45.90 -6.21 -24.81
C GLU A 295 46.77 -7.49 -24.92
N GLY A 296 46.14 -8.68 -25.01
CA GLY A 296 46.82 -9.98 -25.10
C GLY A 296 47.27 -10.58 -23.77
N GLN A 297 46.90 -9.95 -22.64
CA GLN A 297 47.13 -10.47 -21.29
C GLN A 297 45.80 -10.90 -20.65
N GLU A 298 45.81 -12.01 -19.92
CA GLU A 298 44.68 -12.39 -19.08
C GLU A 298 44.76 -11.64 -17.75
N VAL A 299 43.67 -10.93 -17.44
CA VAL A 299 43.51 -10.17 -16.20
C VAL A 299 42.38 -10.79 -15.41
N GLU A 300 42.70 -11.31 -14.23
CA GLU A 300 41.71 -11.80 -13.27
C GLU A 300 41.26 -10.67 -12.33
N LEU A 301 39.95 -10.45 -12.29
CA LEU A 301 39.26 -9.43 -11.52
C LEU A 301 38.37 -10.08 -10.47
N THR A 302 38.50 -9.65 -9.21
CA THR A 302 37.61 -10.11 -8.14
C THR A 302 36.28 -9.33 -8.16
N PRO A 303 35.20 -9.84 -7.55
CA PRO A 303 33.93 -9.12 -7.43
C PRO A 303 34.07 -7.72 -6.80
N GLU A 304 34.97 -7.55 -5.84
CA GLU A 304 35.21 -6.27 -5.14
C GLU A 304 35.90 -5.23 -6.03
N GLU A 305 36.66 -5.70 -7.03
CA GLU A 305 37.35 -4.88 -8.02
C GLU A 305 36.39 -4.37 -9.13
N LEU A 306 35.14 -4.83 -9.12
CA LEU A 306 34.11 -4.49 -10.11
C LEU A 306 32.94 -3.76 -9.44
N LEU A 307 32.49 -2.67 -10.06
CA LEU A 307 31.32 -1.90 -9.66
C LEU A 307 30.20 -2.17 -10.65
N VAL A 308 29.16 -2.88 -10.20
CA VAL A 308 27.94 -3.06 -10.98
C VAL A 308 27.06 -1.82 -10.80
N GLN A 309 26.84 -1.09 -11.89
CA GLN A 309 25.82 -0.04 -11.94
C GLN A 309 24.59 -0.56 -12.67
N THR A 310 23.43 -0.21 -12.16
CA THR A 310 22.13 -0.51 -12.78
C THR A 310 21.52 0.79 -13.28
N GLN A 311 21.11 0.79 -14.54
CA GLN A 311 20.24 1.81 -15.10
C GLN A 311 18.91 1.14 -15.48
N PRO A 312 17.75 1.77 -15.22
CA PRO A 312 16.48 1.26 -15.71
C PRO A 312 16.53 1.03 -17.22
N ALA A 313 15.89 -0.05 -17.70
CA ALA A 313 15.69 -0.23 -19.13
C ALA A 313 14.86 0.93 -19.71
N GLU A 314 14.98 1.18 -21.01
CA GLU A 314 14.25 2.26 -21.67
C GLU A 314 12.73 2.12 -21.46
N GLY A 315 12.07 3.22 -21.08
CA GLY A 315 10.64 3.22 -20.78
C GLY A 315 10.27 2.62 -19.41
N LEU A 316 11.23 2.20 -18.59
CA LEU A 316 10.99 1.72 -17.22
C LEU A 316 11.57 2.67 -16.17
N ALA A 317 10.89 2.76 -15.04
CA ALA A 317 11.48 3.18 -13.78
C ALA A 317 11.61 1.97 -12.87
N VAL A 318 12.77 1.78 -12.24
CA VAL A 318 13.05 0.56 -11.46
C VAL A 318 13.44 0.90 -10.03
N ALA A 319 12.96 0.09 -9.10
CA ALA A 319 13.44 0.01 -7.74
C ALA A 319 13.71 -1.45 -7.39
N ALA A 320 14.75 -1.68 -6.59
CA ALA A 320 15.11 -3.01 -6.16
C ALA A 320 15.51 -3.01 -4.69
N ASP A 321 15.23 -4.11 -4.01
CA ASP A 321 15.93 -4.51 -2.80
C ASP A 321 16.90 -5.68 -3.12
N ARG A 322 17.40 -6.37 -2.10
CA ARG A 322 18.37 -7.48 -2.29
C ARG A 322 17.81 -8.66 -3.09
N VAL A 323 16.49 -8.87 -3.05
CA VAL A 323 15.85 -10.06 -3.62
C VAL A 323 14.79 -9.68 -4.66
N ILE A 324 14.07 -8.57 -4.49
CA ILE A 324 12.98 -8.19 -5.38
C ILE A 324 13.40 -6.99 -6.22
N THR A 325 13.15 -7.05 -7.53
CA THR A 325 13.26 -5.92 -8.45
C THR A 325 11.89 -5.65 -9.07
N VAL A 326 11.44 -4.40 -9.02
CA VAL A 326 10.17 -3.96 -9.60
C VAL A 326 10.44 -2.85 -10.60
N GLY A 327 10.03 -3.07 -11.84
CA GLY A 327 9.98 -2.07 -12.90
C GLY A 327 8.56 -1.57 -13.12
N ILE A 328 8.41 -0.27 -13.33
CA ILE A 328 7.16 0.40 -13.67
C ILE A 328 7.28 0.94 -15.09
N ASP A 329 6.33 0.58 -15.94
CA ASP A 329 6.24 1.11 -17.31
C ASP A 329 5.80 2.58 -17.26
N VAL A 330 6.70 3.49 -17.63
CA VAL A 330 6.45 4.93 -17.54
C VAL A 330 5.87 5.53 -18.82
N VAL A 331 5.62 4.72 -19.85
CA VAL A 331 5.01 5.18 -21.09
C VAL A 331 3.51 5.43 -20.87
N ILE A 332 3.09 6.68 -21.00
CA ILE A 332 1.69 7.09 -20.83
C ILE A 332 1.04 7.21 -22.20
N THR A 333 0.09 6.33 -22.50
CA THR A 333 -0.73 6.41 -23.71
C THR A 333 -1.81 7.50 -23.57
N PRO A 334 -2.40 7.98 -24.69
CA PRO A 334 -3.50 8.95 -24.62
C PRO A 334 -4.67 8.51 -23.74
N GLU A 335 -5.01 7.22 -23.76
CA GLU A 335 -6.09 6.65 -22.94
C GLU A 335 -5.75 6.67 -21.45
N LEU A 336 -4.51 6.34 -21.10
CA LEU A 336 -4.02 6.41 -19.72
C LEU A 336 -3.96 7.86 -19.22
N ALA A 337 -3.56 8.81 -20.07
CA ALA A 337 -3.56 10.22 -19.73
C ALA A 337 -4.99 10.72 -19.44
N ALA A 338 -5.96 10.38 -20.29
CA ALA A 338 -7.37 10.74 -20.09
C ALA A 338 -7.96 10.15 -18.79
N GLU A 339 -7.65 8.89 -18.48
CA GLU A 339 -8.05 8.28 -17.20
C GLU A 339 -7.39 8.98 -15.99
N GLY A 340 -6.13 9.37 -16.12
CA GLY A 340 -5.41 10.15 -15.12
C GLY A 340 -6.10 11.49 -14.81
N LEU A 341 -6.51 12.21 -15.86
CA LEU A 341 -7.29 13.44 -15.74
C LEU A 341 -8.64 13.20 -15.06
N ALA A 342 -9.35 12.12 -15.41
CA ALA A 342 -10.62 11.76 -14.75
C ALA A 342 -10.44 11.52 -13.24
N ARG A 343 -9.37 10.84 -12.84
CA ARG A 343 -9.02 10.62 -11.42
C ARG A 343 -8.63 11.90 -10.68
N GLU A 344 -7.96 12.83 -11.35
CA GLU A 344 -7.69 14.15 -10.77
C GLU A 344 -8.97 14.96 -10.61
N ILE A 345 -9.91 14.92 -11.57
CA ILE A 345 -11.23 15.54 -11.45
C ILE A 345 -11.96 15.00 -10.21
N VAL A 346 -12.05 13.66 -10.06
CA VAL A 346 -12.68 13.02 -8.90
C VAL A 346 -12.07 13.55 -7.60
N ARG A 347 -10.74 13.64 -7.52
CA ARG A 347 -10.06 14.18 -6.33
C ARG A 347 -10.44 15.64 -6.06
N ARG A 348 -10.52 16.50 -7.09
CA ARG A 348 -10.93 17.90 -6.93
C ARG A 348 -12.36 17.99 -6.41
N VAL A 349 -13.28 17.24 -7.01
CA VAL A 349 -14.68 17.19 -6.58
C VAL A 349 -14.80 16.71 -5.14
N GLN A 350 -14.11 15.64 -4.75
CA GLN A 350 -14.13 15.13 -3.38
C GLN A 350 -13.57 16.13 -2.36
N ASN A 351 -12.49 16.84 -2.72
CA ASN A 351 -11.96 17.91 -1.89
C ASN A 351 -12.98 19.06 -1.77
N MET A 352 -13.66 19.43 -2.85
CA MET A 352 -14.69 20.46 -2.82
C MET A 352 -15.89 20.06 -1.96
N ARG A 353 -16.33 18.79 -2.00
CA ARG A 353 -17.38 18.29 -1.11
C ARG A 353 -17.00 18.49 0.36
N LYS A 354 -15.78 18.11 0.72
CA LYS A 354 -15.24 18.28 2.07
C LYS A 354 -15.18 19.75 2.47
N ASP A 355 -14.66 20.60 1.59
CA ASP A 355 -14.51 22.04 1.86
C ASP A 355 -15.87 22.75 1.95
N ALA A 356 -16.88 22.25 1.24
CA ALA A 356 -18.27 22.72 1.32
C ALA A 356 -19.01 22.20 2.57
N GLY A 357 -18.39 21.33 3.38
CA GLY A 357 -18.98 20.77 4.59
C GLY A 357 -20.04 19.71 4.33
N PHE A 358 -20.04 19.07 3.16
CA PHE A 358 -20.98 17.99 2.84
C PHE A 358 -20.64 16.72 3.63
N ASP A 359 -21.67 15.97 3.97
CA ASP A 359 -21.53 14.66 4.58
C ASP A 359 -21.02 13.62 3.55
N ILE A 360 -20.42 12.55 4.07
CA ILE A 360 -19.81 11.49 3.24
C ILE A 360 -20.86 10.81 2.34
N ALA A 361 -22.10 10.69 2.80
CA ALA A 361 -23.19 10.03 2.08
C ALA A 361 -23.95 10.96 1.12
N ASP A 362 -23.67 12.27 1.14
CA ASP A 362 -24.44 13.23 0.35
C ASP A 362 -24.33 12.96 -1.15
N LYS A 363 -25.47 13.05 -1.83
CA LYS A 363 -25.55 13.05 -3.29
C LYS A 363 -25.36 14.47 -3.82
N ILE A 364 -24.68 14.61 -4.96
CA ILE A 364 -24.38 15.92 -5.53
C ILE A 364 -24.77 16.04 -7.01
N THR A 365 -24.89 17.27 -7.49
CA THR A 365 -24.71 17.63 -8.89
C THR A 365 -23.33 18.27 -9.07
N ILE A 366 -22.60 17.85 -10.10
CA ILE A 366 -21.35 18.48 -10.52
C ILE A 366 -21.65 19.42 -11.68
N TYR A 367 -21.17 20.64 -11.59
CA TYR A 367 -21.15 21.60 -12.70
C TYR A 367 -19.71 21.83 -13.11
N TYR A 368 -19.46 21.98 -14.41
CA TYR A 368 -18.14 22.35 -14.90
C TYR A 368 -18.22 23.32 -16.07
N GLN A 369 -17.15 24.10 -16.26
CA GLN A 369 -16.92 24.92 -17.45
C GLN A 369 -15.45 24.80 -17.86
N THR A 370 -15.21 24.19 -19.01
CA THR A 370 -13.89 24.02 -19.64
C THR A 370 -14.08 23.63 -21.11
N GLU A 371 -13.02 23.72 -21.90
CA GLU A 371 -13.03 23.36 -23.33
C GLU A 371 -11.88 22.39 -23.64
N GLY A 372 -11.90 21.80 -24.84
CA GLY A 372 -10.81 20.94 -25.32
C GLY A 372 -10.71 19.60 -24.58
N GLU A 373 -9.48 19.18 -24.29
CA GLU A 373 -9.17 17.86 -23.73
C GLU A 373 -9.97 17.56 -22.46
N LEU A 374 -10.03 18.51 -21.52
CA LEU A 374 -10.67 18.30 -20.23
C LEU A 374 -12.20 18.16 -20.36
N HIS A 375 -12.81 18.83 -21.34
CA HIS A 375 -14.23 18.66 -21.64
C HIS A 375 -14.53 17.24 -22.13
N HIS A 376 -13.71 16.70 -23.04
CA HIS A 376 -13.85 15.32 -23.51
C HIS A 376 -13.65 14.30 -22.39
N VAL A 377 -12.80 14.59 -21.40
CA VAL A 377 -12.66 13.73 -20.21
C VAL A 377 -13.95 13.70 -19.39
N PHE A 378 -14.59 14.85 -19.16
CA PHE A 378 -15.89 14.89 -18.47
C PHE A 378 -16.97 14.10 -19.20
N GLU A 379 -16.99 14.12 -20.54
CA GLU A 379 -17.96 13.37 -21.34
C GLU A 379 -17.67 11.86 -21.31
N ASN A 380 -16.44 11.47 -21.65
CA ASN A 380 -16.08 10.05 -21.83
C ASN A 380 -15.96 9.28 -20.50
N TRP A 381 -15.65 9.98 -19.40
CA TRP A 381 -15.51 9.38 -18.07
C TRP A 381 -16.63 9.79 -17.11
N ALA A 382 -17.76 10.29 -17.62
CA ALA A 382 -18.88 10.77 -16.80
C ALA A 382 -19.36 9.74 -15.78
N ASP A 383 -19.51 8.48 -16.18
CA ASP A 383 -19.99 7.41 -15.30
C ASP A 383 -19.00 7.09 -14.19
N TYR A 384 -17.71 7.02 -14.52
CA TYR A 384 -16.65 6.86 -13.52
C TYR A 384 -16.65 8.01 -12.51
N ILE A 385 -16.68 9.27 -13.00
CA ILE A 385 -16.68 10.44 -12.14
C ILE A 385 -17.91 10.45 -11.23
N LYS A 386 -19.11 10.17 -11.77
CA LYS A 386 -20.35 10.08 -10.98
C LYS A 386 -20.24 9.05 -9.87
N ASN A 387 -19.83 7.82 -10.20
CA ASN A 387 -19.73 6.72 -9.25
C ASN A 387 -18.75 7.02 -8.13
N GLU A 388 -17.59 7.59 -8.44
CA GLU A 388 -16.56 7.91 -7.44
C GLU A 388 -16.85 9.17 -6.62
N THR A 389 -17.90 9.94 -6.98
CA THR A 389 -18.23 11.22 -6.33
C THR A 389 -19.66 11.30 -5.79
N LEU A 390 -20.41 10.19 -5.82
CA LEU A 390 -21.86 10.13 -5.55
C LEU A 390 -22.65 11.22 -6.29
N ALA A 391 -22.20 11.59 -7.49
CA ALA A 391 -22.89 12.57 -8.30
C ALA A 391 -24.03 11.90 -9.08
N THR A 392 -25.20 12.52 -9.06
CA THR A 392 -26.36 12.05 -9.83
C THR A 392 -26.38 12.66 -11.24
N ALA A 393 -25.72 13.82 -11.41
CA ALA A 393 -25.60 14.52 -12.67
C ALA A 393 -24.25 15.25 -12.77
N ILE A 394 -23.76 15.38 -14.01
CA ILE A 394 -22.62 16.22 -14.38
C ILE A 394 -23.08 17.13 -15.52
N GLU A 395 -23.01 18.44 -15.33
CA GLU A 395 -23.58 19.41 -16.27
C GLU A 395 -22.53 20.43 -16.76
N HIS A 396 -22.40 20.55 -18.08
CA HIS A 396 -21.59 21.58 -18.72
C HIS A 396 -22.42 22.85 -18.90
N ARG A 397 -22.43 23.73 -17.90
CA ARG A 397 -23.19 25.00 -17.93
C ARG A 397 -22.64 26.03 -16.94
N LEU A 398 -23.21 27.23 -16.96
CA LEU A 398 -22.93 28.23 -15.93
C LEU A 398 -23.29 27.68 -14.55
N ILE A 399 -22.35 27.79 -13.61
CA ILE A 399 -22.50 27.24 -12.28
C ILE A 399 -23.52 28.07 -11.49
N PRO A 400 -24.55 27.45 -10.88
CA PRO A 400 -25.52 28.19 -10.06
C PRO A 400 -24.84 28.91 -8.89
N GLU A 401 -25.28 30.12 -8.55
CA GLU A 401 -24.72 30.89 -7.42
C GLU A 401 -24.83 30.15 -6.07
N ALA A 402 -25.85 29.29 -5.93
CA ALA A 402 -26.05 28.48 -4.74
C ALA A 402 -25.07 27.29 -4.63
N ALA A 403 -24.35 26.94 -5.70
CA ALA A 403 -23.38 25.84 -5.69
C ALA A 403 -22.04 26.31 -5.10
N PHE A 404 -21.35 25.41 -4.41
CA PHE A 404 -19.98 25.67 -3.97
C PHE A 404 -19.06 25.59 -5.19
N GLN A 405 -18.51 26.73 -5.61
CA GLN A 405 -17.75 26.84 -6.85
C GLN A 405 -16.29 27.23 -6.62
N ARG A 406 -15.41 26.73 -7.48
CA ARG A 406 -13.97 27.00 -7.40
C ARG A 406 -13.33 26.87 -8.77
N ARG A 407 -12.38 27.77 -9.07
CA ARG A 407 -11.45 27.59 -10.18
C ARG A 407 -10.33 26.64 -9.76
N GLU A 408 -10.15 25.56 -10.50
CA GLU A 408 -9.18 24.52 -10.23
C GLU A 408 -8.26 24.32 -11.44
N LYS A 409 -7.07 23.78 -11.18
CA LYS A 409 -6.16 23.29 -12.22
C LYS A 409 -6.04 21.77 -12.14
N VAL A 410 -6.36 21.11 -13.24
CA VAL A 410 -6.24 19.66 -13.43
C VAL A 410 -5.08 19.44 -14.38
N ASP A 411 -3.93 19.03 -13.84
CA ASP A 411 -2.66 18.83 -14.58
C ASP A 411 -2.29 19.96 -15.56
N GLY A 412 -2.53 21.20 -15.13
CA GLY A 412 -2.19 22.41 -15.89
C GLY A 412 -3.35 22.99 -16.69
N LEU A 413 -4.44 22.22 -16.90
CA LEU A 413 -5.65 22.67 -17.57
C LEU A 413 -6.60 23.37 -16.58
N ASP A 414 -7.08 24.55 -16.96
CA ASP A 414 -8.00 25.35 -16.15
C ASP A 414 -9.45 24.84 -16.29
N VAL A 415 -10.14 24.74 -15.16
CA VAL A 415 -11.57 24.40 -15.11
C VAL A 415 -12.25 25.17 -14.00
N MET A 416 -13.45 25.68 -14.28
CA MET A 416 -14.36 26.12 -13.23
C MET A 416 -15.22 24.93 -12.83
N LEU A 417 -15.19 24.55 -11.55
CA LEU A 417 -15.99 23.46 -11.00
C LEU A 417 -17.01 23.99 -9.98
N GLY A 418 -18.16 23.33 -9.92
CA GLY A 418 -19.22 23.58 -8.95
C GLY A 418 -19.74 22.27 -8.39
N VAL A 419 -19.98 22.22 -7.07
CA VAL A 419 -20.67 21.10 -6.43
C VAL A 419 -21.89 21.61 -5.68
N GLN A 420 -23.01 20.93 -5.85
CA GLN A 420 -24.26 21.27 -5.17
C GLN A 420 -24.86 20.02 -4.55
N GLN A 421 -25.12 20.06 -3.24
CA GLN A 421 -25.82 18.98 -2.54
C GLN A 421 -27.24 18.86 -3.06
N ILE A 422 -27.65 17.64 -3.32
CA ILE A 422 -29.05 17.26 -3.52
C ILE A 422 -29.43 16.60 -2.20
N GLY A 423 -30.38 17.18 -1.47
CA GLY A 423 -30.79 16.65 -0.16
C GLY A 423 -31.07 15.15 -0.23
N ASN A 424 -30.83 14.43 0.87
CA ASN A 424 -31.06 12.99 0.95
C ASN A 424 -32.54 12.69 0.67
N ILE A 425 -32.82 12.10 -0.51
CA ILE A 425 -34.12 11.49 -0.82
C ILE A 425 -34.15 10.10 -0.21
#